data_AF-A0AAN8WYM5-F1
#
_entry.id   AF-A0AAN8WYM5-F1
#
_cell.length_a   1.000
_cell.length_b   1.000
_cell.length_c   1.000
_cell.angle_alpha   90.00
_cell.angle_beta   90.00
_cell.angle_gamma   90.00
#
_symmetry.space_group_name_H-M   'P 1'
#
loop_
_entity.id
_entity.type
_entity.pdbx_description
1 polymer ?
#
loop_
_entity_poly.entity_id
_entity_poly.type
_entity_poly.pdbx_seq_one_letter_code
_entity_poly.pdbx_strand_id
1 'polypeptide(L)'
;MKTISFISLKFQCEPTWNIIDIILSYEQHYVFELDSLTSYSHPLVNDAESPEEAEGVFDSITYSKGASINRMQMNFLTQPTFLRGLTDYLSIQ
;
A
#
# COMPACT_ATOMS: atom_id res chain seq x y z
N MET A 1 -4.98 3.53 -1.31
CA MET A 1 -5.18 4.33 -2.55
C MET A 1 -4.08 4.14 -3.60
N LYS A 2 -2.79 4.12 -3.22
CA LYS A 2 -1.65 4.01 -4.15
C LYS A 2 -1.59 2.71 -4.99
N THR A 3 -1.75 1.53 -4.38
CA THR A 3 -1.62 0.23 -5.10
C THR A 3 -2.61 0.07 -6.25
N ILE A 4 -3.88 0.44 -6.04
CA ILE A 4 -4.91 0.36 -7.09
C ILE A 4 -4.59 1.31 -8.25
N SER A 5 -4.16 2.54 -7.95
CA SER A 5 -3.72 3.51 -8.97
C SER A 5 -2.60 2.96 -9.85
N PHE A 6 -1.60 2.33 -9.22
CA PHE A 6 -0.47 1.73 -9.94
C PHE A 6 -0.85 0.55 -10.83
N ILE A 7 -1.80 -0.29 -10.38
CA ILE A 7 -2.34 -1.39 -11.18
C ILE A 7 -3.07 -0.84 -12.40
N SER A 8 -3.94 0.16 -12.22
CA SER A 8 -4.63 0.80 -13.34
C SER A 8 -3.65 1.41 -14.33
N LEU A 9 -2.61 2.10 -13.85
CA LEU A 9 -1.58 2.66 -14.71
C LEU A 9 -0.83 1.57 -15.50
N LYS A 10 -0.42 0.48 -14.85
CA LYS A 10 0.34 -0.61 -15.51
C LYS A 10 -0.49 -1.42 -16.50
N PHE A 11 -1.77 -1.66 -16.22
CA PHE A 11 -2.55 -2.62 -17.02
C PHE A 11 -3.59 -1.98 -17.94
N GLN A 12 -3.96 -0.71 -17.70
CA GLN A 12 -5.05 -0.06 -18.45
C GLN A 12 -4.59 1.20 -19.16
N CYS A 13 -3.83 2.07 -18.49
CA CYS A 13 -3.50 3.39 -19.05
C CYS A 13 -2.18 3.39 -19.83
N GLU A 14 -1.07 2.96 -19.21
CA GLU A 14 0.28 3.08 -19.80
C GLU A 14 1.10 1.77 -19.62
N PRO A 15 0.76 0.69 -20.35
CA PRO A 15 1.38 -0.62 -20.10
C PRO A 15 2.87 -0.72 -20.42
N THR A 16 3.34 0.16 -21.31
CA THR A 16 4.74 0.25 -21.73
C THR A 16 5.63 0.90 -20.68
N TRP A 17 5.06 1.58 -19.69
CA TRP A 17 5.83 2.20 -18.63
C TRP A 17 6.33 1.15 -17.63
N ASN A 18 7.57 1.33 -17.18
CA ASN A 18 8.18 0.52 -16.13
C ASN A 18 7.79 1.03 -14.74
N ILE A 19 6.49 1.25 -14.52
CA ILE A 19 5.97 1.81 -13.26
C ILE A 19 6.29 0.92 -12.06
N ILE A 20 6.43 -0.39 -12.27
CA ILE A 20 6.80 -1.32 -11.19
C ILE A 20 8.17 -0.99 -10.61
N ASP A 21 9.15 -0.64 -11.44
CA ASP A 21 10.52 -0.30 -10.99
C ASP A 21 10.52 1.00 -10.17
N ILE A 22 9.68 1.95 -10.59
CA ILE A 22 9.46 3.20 -9.87
C ILE A 22 8.86 2.91 -8.49
N ILE A 23 7.83 2.08 -8.40
CA ILE A 23 7.17 1.73 -7.14
C ILE A 23 8.11 0.98 -6.20
N LEU A 24 8.90 0.04 -6.73
CA LEU A 24 9.89 -0.69 -5.95
C LEU A 24 10.88 0.28 -5.30
N SER A 25 11.36 1.27 -6.07
CA SER A 25 12.36 2.23 -5.60
C SER A 25 11.78 3.25 -4.61
N TYR A 26 10.67 3.90 -4.98
CA TYR A 26 10.15 5.07 -4.25
C TYR A 26 9.15 4.74 -3.14
N GLU A 27 8.55 3.55 -3.14
CA GLU A 27 7.60 3.16 -2.09
C GLU A 27 8.20 2.03 -1.24
N GLN A 28 8.61 0.93 -1.87
CA GLN A 28 8.99 -0.27 -1.12
C GLN A 28 10.36 -0.15 -0.47
N HIS A 29 11.41 0.20 -1.23
CA HIS A 29 12.75 0.34 -0.65
C HIS A 29 12.81 1.49 0.35
N TYR A 30 12.17 2.61 0.02
CA TYR A 30 12.05 3.76 0.91
C TYR A 30 11.45 3.38 2.27
N VAL A 31 10.31 2.67 2.28
CA VAL A 31 9.67 2.31 3.55
C VAL A 31 10.40 1.20 4.29
N PHE A 32 11.15 0.32 3.61
CA PHE A 32 11.99 -0.66 4.30
C PHE A 32 13.08 -0.01 5.14
N GLU A 33 13.67 1.09 4.66
CA GLU A 33 14.64 1.86 5.44
C GLU A 33 13.97 2.46 6.67
N LEU A 34 12.84 3.15 6.50
CA LEU A 34 12.12 3.78 7.61
C LEU A 34 11.62 2.78 8.65
N ASP A 35 11.03 1.67 8.20
CA ASP A 35 10.47 0.64 9.07
C ASP A 35 11.56 -0.17 9.80
N SER A 36 12.82 -0.09 9.36
CA SER A 36 13.96 -0.66 10.08
C SER A 36 14.39 0.17 11.29
N LEU A 37 14.01 1.45 11.36
CA LEU A 37 14.36 2.36 12.44
C LEU A 37 13.33 2.26 13.57
N THR A 38 13.74 1.79 14.74
CA THR A 38 12.84 1.64 15.91
C THR A 38 12.13 2.95 16.30
N SER A 39 12.76 4.10 16.05
CA SER A 39 12.19 5.42 16.37
C SER A 39 11.18 5.93 15.35
N TYR A 40 11.09 5.32 14.17
CA TYR A 40 10.20 5.74 13.08
C TYR A 40 9.20 4.65 12.67
N SER A 41 9.44 3.40 13.07
CA SER A 41 8.53 2.28 12.83
C SER A 41 7.38 2.26 13.84
N HIS A 42 6.21 1.83 13.37
CA HIS A 42 5.09 1.41 14.20
C HIS A 42 4.27 0.32 13.48
N PRO A 43 3.41 -0.41 14.21
CA PRO A 43 2.46 -1.33 13.59
C PRO A 43 1.48 -0.60 12.66
N LEU A 44 1.09 -1.24 11.55
CA LEU A 44 0.10 -0.69 10.61
C LEU A 44 -1.31 -0.58 11.21
N VAL A 45 -1.64 -1.50 12.11
CA VAL A 45 -2.85 -1.41 12.93
C VAL A 45 -2.45 -0.71 14.20
N ASN A 46 -2.93 0.52 14.37
CA ASN A 46 -2.67 1.34 15.54
C ASN A 46 -3.98 1.98 15.98
N ASP A 47 -4.23 1.98 17.29
CA ASP A 47 -5.38 2.63 17.87
C ASP A 47 -5.06 4.12 18.02
N ALA A 48 -6.01 4.98 17.64
CA ALA A 48 -5.92 6.42 17.84
C ALA A 48 -7.13 6.87 18.65
N GLU A 49 -6.88 7.38 19.86
CA GLU A 49 -7.93 7.82 20.79
C GLU A 49 -8.12 9.34 20.75
N SER A 50 -7.17 10.06 20.16
CA SER A 50 -7.25 11.52 19.95
C SER A 50 -6.99 11.92 18.48
N PRO A 51 -7.48 13.09 18.05
CA PRO A 51 -7.16 13.64 16.72
C PRO A 51 -5.66 13.79 16.47
N GLU A 52 -4.88 14.17 17.50
CA GLU A 52 -3.44 14.33 17.40
C GLU A 52 -2.71 12.98 17.18
N GLU A 53 -3.16 11.92 17.85
CA GLU A 53 -2.66 10.56 17.61
C GLU A 53 -3.04 10.05 16.21
N ALA A 54 -4.27 10.35 15.76
CA ALA A 54 -4.70 10.04 14.41
C ALA A 54 -3.84 10.79 13.37
N GLU A 55 -3.44 12.02 13.67
CA GLU A 55 -2.52 12.77 12.80
C GLU A 55 -1.13 12.16 12.75
N GLY A 56 -0.63 11.69 13.90
CA GLY A 56 0.67 11.04 14.04
C GLY A 56 0.83 9.77 13.20
N VAL A 57 -0.26 9.06 12.87
CA VAL A 57 -0.22 7.85 12.03
C VAL A 57 -0.39 8.14 10.53
N PHE A 58 -0.58 9.39 10.10
CA PHE A 58 -0.57 9.76 8.67
C PHE A 58 0.86 9.90 8.12
N ASP A 59 1.60 8.81 8.15
CA ASP A 59 3.02 8.80 7.81
C ASP A 59 3.36 7.80 6.67
N SER A 60 4.66 7.67 6.40
CA SER A 60 5.16 6.75 5.37
C SER A 60 4.95 5.28 5.73
N ILE A 61 4.89 4.91 7.01
CA ILE A 61 4.56 3.54 7.41
C ILE A 61 3.13 3.22 6.97
N THR A 62 2.15 4.04 7.33
CA THR A 62 0.75 3.81 6.97
C THR A 62 0.55 3.74 5.45
N TYR A 63 1.11 4.68 4.69
CA TYR A 63 0.88 4.74 3.25
C TYR A 63 1.78 3.80 2.43
N SER A 64 3.10 3.82 2.63
CA SER A 64 4.04 3.11 1.77
C SER A 64 4.21 1.63 2.18
N LYS A 65 4.24 1.31 3.48
CA LYS A 65 4.25 -0.09 3.95
C LYS A 65 2.92 -0.75 3.64
N GLY A 66 1.81 -0.06 3.93
CA GLY A 66 0.46 -0.53 3.59
C GLY A 66 0.29 -0.79 2.08
N ALA A 67 0.76 0.11 1.22
CA ALA A 67 0.74 -0.10 -0.22
C ALA A 67 1.60 -1.29 -0.67
N SER A 68 2.78 -1.46 -0.07
CA SER A 68 3.71 -2.56 -0.37
C SER A 68 3.14 -3.92 0.05
N ILE A 69 2.49 -4.01 1.21
CA ILE A 69 1.80 -5.22 1.66
C ILE A 69 0.62 -5.55 0.75
N ASN A 70 -0.20 -4.56 0.37
CA ASN A 70 -1.29 -4.78 -0.59
C ASN A 70 -0.76 -5.30 -1.94
N ARG A 71 0.38 -4.78 -2.43
CA ARG A 71 1.03 -5.28 -3.65
C ARG A 71 1.50 -6.73 -3.48
N MET A 72 2.08 -7.06 -2.33
CA MET A 72 2.50 -8.43 -2.00
C MET A 72 1.31 -9.38 -1.96
N GLN A 73 0.22 -9.01 -1.29
CA GLN A 73 -1.01 -9.80 -1.23
C GLN A 73 -1.63 -10.00 -2.62
N MET A 74 -1.68 -8.97 -3.46
CA MET A 74 -2.15 -9.10 -4.83
C MET A 74 -1.28 -10.09 -5.62
N ASN A 75 0.05 -10.02 -5.51
CA ASN A 75 0.93 -10.96 -6.20
C ASN A 75 0.74 -12.40 -5.69
N PHE A 76 0.55 -12.56 -4.37
CA PHE A 76 0.32 -13.85 -3.75
C PHE A 76 -1.02 -14.47 -4.19
N LEU A 77 -2.10 -13.70 -4.21
CA LEU A 77 -3.45 -14.16 -4.56
C LEU A 77 -3.72 -14.17 -6.06
N THR A 78 -2.88 -13.50 -6.86
CA THR A 78 -3.12 -13.05 -8.24
C THR A 78 -4.10 -11.89 -8.35
N GLN A 79 -3.90 -11.05 -9.38
CA GLN A 79 -4.73 -9.87 -9.63
C GLN A 79 -6.24 -10.18 -9.73
N PRO A 80 -6.71 -11.22 -10.46
CA PRO A 80 -8.14 -11.49 -10.57
C PRO A 80 -8.80 -11.85 -9.23
N THR A 81 -8.12 -12.64 -8.38
CA THR A 81 -8.63 -13.03 -7.06
C THR A 81 -8.65 -11.84 -6.11
N PHE A 82 -7.59 -11.04 -6.11
CA PHE A 82 -7.48 -9.85 -5.28
C PHE A 82 -8.57 -8.81 -5.63
N LEU A 83 -8.78 -8.55 -6.92
CA LEU A 83 -9.82 -7.62 -7.37
C LEU A 83 -11.23 -8.12 -7.03
N ARG A 84 -11.49 -9.43 -7.18
CA ARG A 84 -12.77 -10.02 -6.76
C ARG A 84 -13.03 -9.82 -5.27
N GLY A 85 -12.04 -10.15 -4.43
CA GLY A 85 -12.16 -9.95 -2.98
C GLY A 85 -12.39 -8.49 -2.59
N LEU A 86 -11.77 -7.54 -3.29
CA LEU A 86 -12.06 -6.11 -3.10
C LEU A 86 -13.49 -5.73 -3.51
N THR A 87 -13.96 -6.24 -4.65
CA THR A 87 -15.34 -6.02 -5.09
C THR A 87 -16.33 -6.60 -4.07
N ASP A 88 -16.09 -7.81 -3.57
CA ASP A 88 -16.92 -8.44 -2.57
C ASP A 88 -16.94 -7.60 -1.29
N TYR A 89 -15.76 -7.19 -0.77
CA TYR A 89 -15.65 -6.34 0.42
C TYR A 89 -16.44 -5.03 0.29
N LEU A 90 -16.35 -4.35 -0.85
CA LEU A 90 -17.04 -3.08 -1.11
C LEU A 90 -18.55 -3.24 -1.39
N SER A 91 -18.99 -4.43 -1.77
CA SER A 91 -20.39 -4.71 -2.10
C SER A 91 -21.19 -5.23 -0.90
N ILE A 92 -20.54 -5.46 0.24
CA ILE A 92 -21.21 -5.76 1.50
C ILE A 92 -21.89 -4.46 1.96
N GLN A 93 -23.22 -4.44 1.90
CA GLN A 93 -24.08 -3.44 2.56
C GLN A 93 -24.39 -3.88 3.99
#